data_AF-A0A7V4ASP0-F1
#
_entry.id   AF-A0A7V4ASP0-F1
#
_cell.length_a   1.000
_cell.length_b   1.000
_cell.length_c   1.000
_cell.angle_alpha   90.00
_cell.angle_beta   90.00
_cell.angle_gamma   90.00
#
_symmetry.space_group_name_H-M   'P 1'
#
loop_
_entity.id
_entity.type
_entity.pdbx_description
1 polymer ?
#
loop_
_entity_poly.entity_id
_entity_poly.type
_entity_poly.pdbx_seq_one_letter_code
_entity_poly.pdbx_strand_id
1 'polypeptide(L)'
;MTTTGPVVVETDALLRRRIGVEAVRDFHTRILPVISVMWLDAEVYEKALLPYLASGRTGPSLVDFSSFALMRTRGVTHALTLDRYFAEQGFDCLPNFRAE
;
A
#
# COMPACT_ATOMS: atom_id res chain seq x y z
N MET A 1 7.71 -3.28 -10.78
CA MET A 1 7.04 -3.32 -9.46
C MET A 1 6.65 -1.89 -9.10
N THR A 2 5.47 -1.71 -8.50
CA THR A 2 4.90 -0.39 -8.22
C THR A 2 4.41 -0.34 -6.79
N THR A 3 4.54 0.83 -6.14
CA THR A 3 3.97 1.10 -4.82
C THR A 3 3.24 2.45 -4.83
N THR A 4 2.49 2.75 -3.78
CA THR A 4 1.79 4.02 -3.61
C THR A 4 2.59 4.96 -2.70
N GLY A 5 2.50 6.26 -2.94
CA GLY A 5 3.07 7.27 -2.06
C GLY A 5 2.66 7.12 -0.59
N PRO A 6 1.37 6.86 -0.27
CA PRO A 6 0.93 6.55 1.09
C PRO A 6 1.66 5.37 1.74
N VAL A 7 1.90 4.27 1.01
CA VAL A 7 2.68 3.12 1.50
C VAL A 7 4.12 3.52 1.80
N VAL A 8 4.73 4.38 0.98
CA VAL A 8 6.09 4.91 1.23
C VAL A 8 6.11 5.74 2.51
N VAL A 9 5.16 6.65 2.70
CA VAL A 9 5.08 7.51 3.89
C VAL A 9 4.88 6.68 5.17
N GLU A 10 4.01 5.68 5.13
CA GLU A 10 3.81 4.78 6.27
C GLU A 10 5.06 3.93 6.56
N THR A 11 5.73 3.44 5.51
CA THR A 11 6.98 2.70 5.63
C THR A 11 8.08 3.56 6.26
N ASP A 12 8.22 4.82 5.83
CA ASP A 12 9.18 5.76 6.41
C ASP A 12 8.91 6.01 7.89
N ALA A 13 7.65 6.22 8.27
CA ALA A 13 7.25 6.39 9.65
C ALA A 13 7.57 5.15 10.50
N LEU A 14 7.31 3.95 9.95
CA LEU A 14 7.57 2.67 10.61
C LEU A 14 9.07 2.42 10.78
N LEU A 15 9.86 2.59 9.72
CA LEU A 15 11.31 2.44 9.72
C LEU A 15 11.96 3.41 10.71
N ARG A 16 11.58 4.69 10.65
CA ARG A 16 12.09 5.71 11.58
C ARG A 16 11.80 5.34 13.03
N ARG A 17 10.59 4.86 13.32
CA ARG A 17 10.15 4.52 14.68
C ARG A 17 10.82 3.24 15.21
N ARG A 18 10.98 2.21 14.38
CA ARG A 18 11.44 0.88 14.83
C ARG A 18 12.94 0.66 14.69
N ILE A 19 13.59 1.32 13.75
CA ILE A 19 15.00 1.06 13.39
C ILE A 19 15.82 2.34 13.46
N GLY A 20 15.28 3.46 12.98
CA GLY A 20 15.92 4.77 13.02
C GLY A 20 16.00 5.44 11.65
N VAL A 21 16.51 6.67 11.62
CA VAL A 21 16.52 7.50 10.41
C VAL A 21 17.47 6.99 9.31
N GLU A 22 18.55 6.30 9.68
CA GLU A 22 19.46 5.71 8.68
C GLU A 22 18.77 4.59 7.87
N ALA A 23 17.85 3.84 8.47
CA ALA A 23 17.06 2.85 7.74
C ALA A 23 16.12 3.50 6.70
N VAL A 24 15.59 4.68 7.00
CA VAL A 24 14.82 5.48 6.02
C VAL A 24 15.73 5.92 4.87
N ARG A 25 16.94 6.39 5.17
CA ARG A 25 17.92 6.77 4.14
C ARG A 25 18.28 5.59 3.25
N ASP A 26 18.55 4.43 3.82
CA ASP A 26 18.87 3.21 3.07
C ASP A 26 17.69 2.76 2.20
N PHE A 27 16.46 2.82 2.73
CA PHE A 27 15.25 2.51 1.97
C PHE A 27 15.12 3.41 0.72
N HIS A 28 15.29 4.73 0.89
CA HIS A 28 15.21 5.70 -0.20
C HIS A 28 16.35 5.61 -1.22
N THR A 29 17.55 5.21 -0.79
CA THR A 29 18.74 5.18 -1.68
C THR A 29 18.99 3.83 -2.32
N ARG A 30 18.48 2.73 -1.74
CA ARG A 30 18.77 1.37 -2.21
C ARG A 30 17.56 0.61 -2.73
N ILE A 31 16.36 0.89 -2.21
CA ILE A 31 15.14 0.13 -2.53
C ILE A 31 14.20 0.94 -3.42
N LEU A 32 13.81 2.15 -3.01
CA LEU A 32 12.90 2.98 -3.80
C LEU A 32 13.35 3.28 -5.24
N PRO A 33 14.65 3.43 -5.58
CA PRO A 33 15.06 3.74 -6.94
C PRO A 33 14.69 2.68 -7.99
N VAL A 34 14.41 1.44 -7.57
CA VAL A 34 13.99 0.34 -8.47
C VAL A 34 12.47 0.10 -8.44
N ILE A 35 11.72 0.92 -7.71
CA ILE A 35 10.26 0.82 -7.56
C ILE A 35 9.59 2.07 -8.16
N SER A 36 8.59 1.87 -9.01
CA SER A 36 7.77 3.00 -9.46
C SER A 36 6.84 3.46 -8.33
N VAL A 37 7.01 4.70 -7.87
CA VAL A 37 6.14 5.28 -6.83
C VAL A 37 5.01 6.07 -7.49
N MET A 38 3.77 5.71 -7.16
CA MET A 38 2.57 6.39 -7.64
C MET A 38 1.98 7.26 -6.54
N TRP A 39 1.96 8.57 -6.78
CA TRP A 39 1.28 9.52 -5.92
C TRP A 39 -0.20 9.60 -6.27
N LEU A 40 -1.04 9.81 -5.25
CA LEU A 40 -2.46 10.02 -5.44
C LEU A 40 -2.70 11.41 -6.01
N ASP A 41 -3.58 11.50 -7.01
CA ASP A 41 -4.27 12.74 -7.32
C ASP A 41 -5.53 12.86 -6.46
N ALA A 42 -6.22 14.01 -6.57
CA ALA A 42 -7.43 14.27 -5.81
C ALA A 42 -8.55 13.26 -6.11
N GLU A 43 -8.70 12.83 -7.36
CA GLU A 43 -9.76 11.91 -7.78
C GLU A 43 -9.55 10.52 -7.17
N VAL A 44 -8.32 10.00 -7.21
CA VAL A 44 -7.98 8.71 -6.63
C VAL A 44 -8.03 8.77 -5.11
N TYR A 45 -7.63 9.89 -4.50
CA TYR A 45 -7.78 10.10 -3.06
C TYR A 45 -9.24 10.04 -2.63
N GLU A 46 -10.15 10.71 -3.34
CA GLU A 46 -11.59 10.63 -3.05
C GLU A 46 -12.14 9.20 -3.19
N LYS A 47 -11.73 8.46 -4.23
CA LYS A 47 -12.09 7.04 -4.42
C LYS A 47 -11.59 6.14 -3.29
N ALA A 48 -10.52 6.51 -2.60
CA ALA A 48 -10.01 5.81 -1.42
C ALA A 48 -10.73 6.26 -0.13
N LEU A 49 -11.01 7.56 0.00
CA LEU A 49 -11.59 8.16 1.19
C LEU A 49 -13.03 7.70 1.44
N LEU A 50 -13.88 7.65 0.40
CA LEU A 50 -15.29 7.31 0.58
C LEU A 50 -15.49 5.88 1.15
N PRO A 51 -14.86 4.82 0.60
CA PRO A 51 -14.95 3.49 1.19
C PRO A 51 -14.31 3.39 2.58
N TYR A 52 -13.23 4.14 2.83
CA TYR A 52 -12.61 4.20 4.16
C TYR A 52 -13.59 4.75 5.21
N LEU A 53 -14.24 5.88 4.92
CA LEU A 53 -15.26 6.45 5.82
C LEU A 53 -16.46 5.52 6.01
N ALA A 54 -16.80 4.72 4.99
CA ALA A 54 -17.86 3.71 5.07
C ALA A 54 -17.49 2.45 5.87
N SER A 55 -16.19 2.14 6.03
CA SER A 55 -15.72 0.93 6.73
C SER A 55 -15.87 0.96 8.26
N GLY A 56 -16.24 2.10 8.84
CA GLY A 56 -16.47 2.24 10.28
C GLY A 56 -15.20 2.09 11.12
N ARG A 57 -15.31 1.47 12.31
CA ARG A 57 -14.20 1.39 13.30
C ARG A 57 -13.19 0.28 13.02
N THR A 58 -13.53 -0.68 12.17
CA THR A 58 -12.72 -1.88 11.90
C THR A 58 -12.58 -2.06 10.40
N GLY A 59 -11.36 -2.24 9.91
CA GLY A 59 -11.13 -2.46 8.49
C GLY A 59 -9.74 -2.07 8.04
N PRO A 60 -9.51 -2.06 6.72
CA PRO A 60 -8.25 -1.62 6.11
C PRO A 60 -7.96 -0.16 6.45
N SER A 61 -6.68 0.19 6.48
CA SER A 61 -6.26 1.58 6.66
C SER A 61 -6.61 2.43 5.42
N LEU A 62 -6.57 3.76 5.54
CA LEU A 62 -6.68 4.64 4.37
C LEU A 62 -5.54 4.40 3.37
N VAL A 63 -4.37 3.94 3.83
CA VAL A 63 -3.24 3.54 2.97
C VAL A 63 -3.61 2.32 2.12
N ASP A 64 -4.30 1.33 2.71
CA ASP A 64 -4.79 0.16 2.00
C ASP A 64 -5.89 0.54 1.00
N PHE A 65 -6.86 1.37 1.41
CA PHE A 65 -7.88 1.89 0.48
C PHE A 65 -7.29 2.67 -0.69
N SER A 66 -6.23 3.44 -0.44
CA SER A 66 -5.47 4.14 -1.49
C SER A 66 -4.82 3.17 -2.47
N SER A 67 -4.28 2.08 -1.95
CA SER A 67 -3.71 0.99 -2.75
C SER A 67 -4.79 0.30 -3.59
N PHE A 68 -5.94 -0.04 -3.00
CA PHE A 68 -7.05 -0.65 -3.72
C PHE A 68 -7.58 0.25 -4.85
N ALA A 69 -7.72 1.55 -4.59
CA ALA A 69 -8.20 2.53 -5.57
C ALA A 69 -7.24 2.66 -6.76
N LEU A 70 -5.93 2.76 -6.50
CA LEU A 70 -4.92 2.81 -7.56
C LEU A 70 -4.83 1.50 -8.34
N MET A 71 -4.83 0.36 -7.65
CA MET A 71 -4.77 -0.95 -8.29
C MET A 71 -5.93 -1.15 -9.26
N ARG A 72 -7.16 -0.84 -8.84
CA ARG A 72 -8.35 -0.91 -9.71
C ARG A 72 -8.27 0.05 -10.89
N THR A 73 -7.86 1.30 -10.65
CA THR A 73 -7.75 2.32 -11.70
C THR A 73 -6.70 1.95 -12.75
N ARG A 74 -5.66 1.19 -12.37
CA ARG A 74 -4.55 0.80 -13.23
C ARG A 74 -4.59 -0.64 -13.73
N GLY A 75 -5.66 -1.38 -13.42
CA GLY A 75 -5.78 -2.79 -13.79
C GLY A 75 -4.72 -3.71 -13.16
N VAL A 76 -4.16 -3.32 -12.01
CA VAL A 76 -3.20 -4.15 -11.27
C VAL A 76 -3.99 -5.15 -10.43
N THR A 77 -3.75 -6.44 -10.67
CA THR A 77 -4.48 -7.51 -9.97
C THR A 77 -3.67 -8.19 -8.87
N HIS A 78 -2.34 -8.13 -8.94
CA HIS A 78 -1.45 -8.80 -7.99
C HIS A 78 -0.88 -7.83 -6.95
N ALA A 79 -0.93 -8.21 -5.67
CA ALA A 79 -0.38 -7.44 -4.55
C ALA A 79 0.73 -8.22 -3.84
N LEU A 80 1.91 -7.63 -3.65
CA LEU A 80 2.92 -8.16 -2.74
C LEU A 80 2.59 -7.68 -1.32
N THR A 81 1.92 -8.52 -0.53
CA THR A 81 1.39 -8.13 0.78
C THR A 81 1.17 -9.33 1.68
N LEU A 82 1.28 -9.09 2.99
CA LEU A 82 0.90 -10.04 4.03
C LEU A 82 -0.48 -9.72 4.63
N ASP A 83 -1.13 -8.66 4.16
CA ASP A 83 -2.42 -8.22 4.67
C ASP A 83 -3.57 -8.92 3.94
N ARG A 84 -4.37 -9.67 4.71
CA ARG A 84 -5.56 -10.39 4.24
C ARG A 84 -6.60 -9.47 3.59
N TYR A 85 -6.62 -8.18 3.93
CA TYR A 85 -7.61 -7.25 3.38
C TYR A 85 -7.47 -7.10 1.86
N PHE A 86 -6.28 -7.31 1.28
CA PHE A 86 -6.11 -7.31 -0.18
C PHE A 86 -6.82 -8.51 -0.82
N ALA A 87 -6.72 -9.70 -0.21
CA ALA A 87 -7.41 -10.89 -0.69
C ALA A 87 -8.94 -10.75 -0.54
N GLU A 88 -9.42 -10.17 0.56
CA GLU A 88 -10.84 -9.86 0.78
C GLU A 88 -11.39 -8.87 -0.26
N GLN A 89 -10.54 -8.02 -0.83
CA GLN A 89 -10.87 -7.08 -1.92
C GLN A 89 -10.74 -7.71 -3.32
N GLY A 90 -10.39 -8.99 -3.42
CA GLY A 90 -10.28 -9.72 -4.67
C GLY A 90 -8.95 -9.58 -5.41
N PHE A 91 -7.88 -9.16 -4.73
CA PHE A 91 -6.54 -9.11 -5.32
C PHE A 91 -5.77 -10.43 -5.12
N ASP A 92 -4.95 -10.79 -6.11
CA ASP A 92 -4.06 -11.94 -6.05
C ASP A 92 -2.85 -11.61 -5.17
N CYS A 93 -2.80 -12.17 -3.96
CA CYS A 93 -1.75 -11.84 -3.00
C CYS A 93 -0.52 -12.74 -3.16
N LEU A 94 0.65 -12.10 -3.15
CA LEU A 94 1.97 -12.73 -3.16
C LEU A 94 2.70 -12.44 -1.84
N PRO A 95 3.42 -13.43 -1.27
CA PRO A 95 3.34 -14.84 -1.65
C PRO A 95 1.96 -15.41 -1.30
N ASN A 96 1.49 -16.38 -2.09
CA ASN A 96 0.25 -17.08 -1.77
C ASN A 96 0.54 -18.08 -0.66
N PHE A 97 0.24 -17.75 0.60
CA PHE A 97 0.40 -18.66 1.73
C PHE A 97 -0.68 -19.75 1.80
N ARG A 98 -1.43 -20.00 0.72
CA ARG A 98 -2.13 -21.28 0.54
C ARG A 98 -1.10 -22.37 0.36
N ALA A 99 -0.56 -22.83 1.48
CA ALA A 99 0.04 -24.14 1.61
C ALA A 99 -1.04 -25.20 1.32
N GLU A 100 -0.59 -26.27 0.69
CA GLU A 100 -1.29 -27.53 0.46
C GLU A 100 -2.05 -28.04 1.69
#